data_AF-A0A9E5INS9-F1
#
_entry.id   AF-A0A9E5INS9-F1
#
_cell.length_a   1.000
_cell.length_b   1.000
_cell.length_c   1.000
_cell.angle_alpha   90.00
_cell.angle_beta   90.00
_cell.angle_gamma   90.00
#
_symmetry.space_group_name_H-M   'P 1'
#
loop_
_entity.id
_entity.type
_entity.pdbx_description
1 polymer ?
#
loop_
_entity_poly.entity_id
_entity_poly.type
_entity_poly.pdbx_seq_one_letter_code
_entity_poly.pdbx_strand_id
1 'polypeptide(L)'
;FATTFPVRLDDESPIRGRLGCSVFVTRVVRGVDPSRPSPAWMSGRLRLAGIRSISLIVDITNYVMLELGQPIHAYDLDKLQRGIIVRRAKAGETLTTLDEQVRTLHPEDLLITDDSGPIGLAGVMGGFSTEIGDGTTNVLVEAANFDPVSIARTARRHKLPSEASRRFERGVDPYIAAVAAGRVVQLLVDLAGGTPDDMGSVTGGAFAPPTPIELPTGFVSSLIGYDYTPEQIRSSLAEIGGVITETASGLSVVPPSWRPDLTDKWTLAEEVARIVGYDLIPAELPVAPPGRGYTVAQTLRRRVADALASAGHTEVLSYPFFDEATNDLFGSADAPAEAPVIAPAVAPAASAESVVIHV
;
A
#
# COMPACT_ATOMS: atom_id res chain seq x y z
N PHE A 1 29.81 -0.32 -9.22
CA PHE A 1 30.37 -1.08 -8.09
C PHE A 1 31.68 -1.68 -8.54
N ALA A 2 32.74 -1.55 -7.76
CA ALA A 2 33.98 -2.31 -7.99
C ALA A 2 33.87 -3.73 -7.42
N THR A 3 33.03 -3.92 -6.39
CA THR A 3 32.72 -5.22 -5.78
C THR A 3 31.20 -5.41 -5.72
N THR A 4 30.67 -6.57 -6.12
CA THR A 4 29.22 -6.82 -6.08
C THR A 4 28.81 -7.44 -4.75
N PHE A 5 27.87 -6.82 -4.04
CA PHE A 5 27.25 -7.45 -2.86
C PHE A 5 26.26 -8.55 -3.32
N PRO A 6 26.39 -9.79 -2.84
CA PRO A 6 25.58 -10.90 -3.34
C PRO A 6 24.11 -10.74 -2.91
N VAL A 7 23.22 -10.62 -3.90
CA VAL A 7 21.77 -10.60 -3.72
C VAL A 7 21.12 -11.56 -4.71
N ARG A 8 20.25 -12.44 -4.22
CA ARG A 8 19.49 -13.41 -5.01
C ARG A 8 17.99 -13.22 -4.79
N LEU A 9 17.22 -13.11 -5.87
CA LEU A 9 15.76 -13.10 -5.83
C LEU A 9 15.28 -14.52 -6.17
N ASP A 10 14.69 -15.20 -5.19
CA ASP A 10 14.36 -16.63 -5.20
C ASP A 10 12.90 -16.87 -4.78
N ASP A 11 11.98 -16.18 -5.45
CA ASP A 11 10.54 -16.35 -5.25
C ASP A 11 10.01 -17.47 -6.14
N GLU A 12 10.14 -18.72 -5.68
CA GLU A 12 9.69 -19.92 -6.41
C GLU A 12 8.17 -20.12 -6.40
N SER A 13 7.43 -19.39 -5.56
CA SER A 13 5.96 -19.52 -5.41
C SER A 13 5.29 -18.14 -5.37
N PRO A 14 5.38 -17.37 -6.46
CA PRO A 14 4.86 -16.02 -6.52
C PRO A 14 3.34 -15.98 -6.42
N ILE A 15 2.81 -15.05 -5.61
CA ILE A 15 1.36 -14.88 -5.45
C ILE A 15 0.78 -14.38 -6.78
N ARG A 16 -0.17 -15.14 -7.34
CA ARG A 16 -0.82 -14.86 -8.63
C ARG A 16 0.20 -14.73 -9.79
N GLY A 17 1.34 -15.41 -9.71
CA GLY A 17 2.39 -15.33 -10.74
C GLY A 17 3.16 -14.00 -10.74
N ARG A 18 2.97 -13.12 -9.75
CA ARG A 18 3.71 -11.86 -9.62
C ARG A 18 4.92 -12.07 -8.70
N LEU A 19 6.12 -11.81 -9.22
CA LEU A 19 7.35 -11.88 -8.44
C LEU A 19 7.25 -10.96 -7.22
N GLY A 20 7.58 -11.50 -6.05
CA GLY A 20 7.49 -10.79 -4.77
C GLY A 20 8.43 -9.60 -4.67
N CYS A 21 9.52 -9.58 -5.44
CA CYS A 21 10.46 -8.48 -5.51
C CYS A 21 10.90 -8.25 -6.97
N SER A 22 10.82 -7.00 -7.44
CA SER A 22 11.15 -6.63 -8.82
C SER A 22 12.49 -5.90 -8.95
N VAL A 23 12.86 -5.15 -7.91
CA VAL A 23 14.18 -4.52 -7.76
C VAL A 23 14.66 -4.65 -6.34
N PHE A 24 15.95 -4.90 -6.21
CA PHE A 24 16.66 -4.87 -4.95
C PHE A 24 18.00 -4.16 -5.12
N VAL A 25 18.14 -3.01 -4.48
CA VAL A 25 19.36 -2.20 -4.53
C VAL A 25 20.05 -2.26 -3.18
N THR A 26 21.36 -2.50 -3.21
CA THR A 26 22.21 -2.40 -2.01
C THR A 26 23.32 -1.36 -2.17
N ARG A 27 23.61 -0.63 -1.09
CA ARG A 27 24.78 0.25 -0.98
C ARG A 27 25.45 0.05 0.39
N VAL A 28 26.77 0.07 0.43
CA VAL A 28 27.53 -0.03 1.68
C VAL A 28 28.10 1.33 2.06
N VAL A 29 28.01 1.67 3.34
CA VAL A 29 28.71 2.79 3.96
C VAL A 29 29.46 2.28 5.19
N ARG A 30 30.77 2.55 5.27
CA ARG A 30 31.64 2.09 6.36
C ARG A 30 32.04 3.22 7.29
N GLY A 31 32.35 2.87 8.53
CA GLY A 31 32.84 3.82 9.54
C GLY A 31 31.85 4.92 9.89
N VAL A 32 30.54 4.63 9.89
CA VAL A 32 29.55 5.58 10.43
C VAL A 32 29.72 5.70 11.94
N ASP A 33 29.47 6.90 12.48
CA ASP A 33 29.42 7.13 13.93
C ASP A 33 27.96 7.08 14.41
N PRO A 34 27.51 5.98 15.04
CA PRO A 34 26.13 5.82 15.50
C PRO A 34 25.79 6.71 16.70
N SER A 35 26.78 7.31 17.37
CA SER A 35 26.55 8.19 18.53
C SER A 35 26.11 9.60 18.15
N ARG A 36 26.26 9.98 16.88
CA ARG A 36 25.88 11.31 16.40
C ARG A 36 24.35 11.48 16.46
N PRO A 37 23.84 12.57 17.06
CA PRO A 37 22.41 12.79 17.15
C PRO A 37 21.82 13.20 15.80
N SER A 38 20.56 12.84 15.58
CA SER A 38 19.78 13.34 14.45
C SER A 38 19.67 14.87 14.49
N PRO A 39 20.00 15.59 13.40
CA PRO A 39 19.86 17.04 13.37
C PRO A 39 18.44 17.51 13.70
N ALA A 40 18.31 18.67 14.36
CA ALA A 40 17.03 19.21 14.82
C ALA A 40 16.00 19.37 13.69
N TRP A 41 16.44 19.70 12.47
CA TRP A 41 15.55 19.83 11.32
C TRP A 41 14.98 18.48 10.87
N MET A 42 15.75 17.39 10.97
CA MET A 42 15.34 16.04 10.54
C MET A 42 14.36 15.46 11.56
N SER A 43 14.74 15.47 12.83
CA SER A 43 13.87 15.01 13.93
C SER A 43 12.58 15.84 14.02
N GLY A 44 12.65 17.14 13.75
CA GLY A 44 11.49 18.02 13.64
C GLY A 44 10.53 17.60 12.52
N ARG A 45 11.04 17.33 11.31
CA ARG A 45 10.23 16.86 10.16
C ARG A 45 9.62 15.48 10.41
N LEU A 46 10.40 14.54 10.95
CA LEU A 46 9.91 13.21 11.33
C LEU A 46 8.77 13.30 12.35
N ARG A 47 8.93 14.10 13.40
CA ARG A 47 7.89 14.29 14.42
C ARG A 47 6.61 14.89 13.84
N LEU A 48 6.72 15.88 12.94
CA LEU A 48 5.55 16.45 12.25
C LEU A 48 4.83 15.42 11.36
N ALA A 49 5.56 14.44 10.84
CA ALA A 49 5.00 13.29 10.11
C ALA A 49 4.54 12.15 11.03
N GLY A 50 4.55 12.34 12.36
CA GLY A 50 4.13 11.32 13.33
C GLY A 50 5.16 10.21 13.60
N ILE A 51 6.42 10.38 13.18
CA ILE A 51 7.50 9.42 13.38
C ILE A 51 8.39 9.87 14.55
N ARG A 52 8.55 8.99 15.54
CA ARG A 52 9.48 9.19 16.65
C ARG A 52 10.92 8.99 16.15
N SER A 53 11.79 9.95 16.45
CA SER A 53 13.24 9.84 16.22
C SER A 53 13.85 8.77 17.14
N ILE A 54 14.71 7.91 16.59
CA ILE A 54 15.32 6.77 17.30
C ILE A 54 16.84 6.92 17.34
N SER A 55 17.48 6.87 16.18
CA SER A 55 18.92 7.03 16.00
C SER A 55 19.17 7.68 14.65
N LEU A 56 20.34 8.27 14.43
CA LEU A 56 20.62 8.99 13.19
C LEU A 56 20.46 8.10 11.94
N ILE A 57 20.93 6.85 11.98
CA ILE A 57 20.84 5.93 10.85
C ILE A 57 19.38 5.58 10.54
N VAL A 58 18.59 5.25 11.57
CA VAL A 58 17.16 4.93 11.44
C VAL A 58 16.35 6.15 11.01
N ASP A 59 16.71 7.34 11.50
CA ASP A 59 16.05 8.57 11.14
C ASP A 59 16.34 8.98 9.69
N ILE A 60 17.55 8.72 9.19
CA ILE A 60 17.89 8.93 7.78
C ILE A 60 17.01 8.05 6.87
N THR A 61 16.85 6.76 7.16
CA THR A 61 16.02 5.88 6.31
C THR A 61 14.55 6.28 6.35
N ASN A 62 14.02 6.60 7.54
CA ASN A 62 12.66 7.13 7.67
C ASN A 62 12.47 8.47 6.96
N TYR A 63 13.46 9.36 7.06
CA TYR A 63 13.41 10.67 6.43
C TYR A 63 13.40 10.56 4.91
N VAL A 64 14.27 9.73 4.32
CA VAL A 64 14.32 9.52 2.86
C VAL A 64 13.06 8.81 2.36
N MET A 65 12.47 7.91 3.16
CA MET A 65 11.16 7.33 2.84
C MET A 65 10.05 8.39 2.75
N LEU A 66 10.07 9.42 3.59
CA LEU A 66 9.14 10.53 3.48
C LEU A 66 9.48 11.48 2.33
N GLU A 67 10.77 11.73 2.09
CA GLU A 67 11.28 12.63 1.05
C GLU A 67 10.99 12.11 -0.37
N LEU A 68 11.15 10.81 -0.60
CA LEU A 68 11.10 10.20 -1.93
C LEU A 68 10.00 9.12 -2.09
N GLY A 69 9.28 8.79 -1.02
CA GLY A 69 8.23 7.76 -1.04
C GLY A 69 8.74 6.31 -1.06
N GLN A 70 10.06 6.08 -1.15
CA GLN A 70 10.68 4.76 -1.15
C GLN A 70 10.99 4.28 0.27
N PRO A 71 10.36 3.20 0.77
CA PRO A 71 10.80 2.60 2.02
C PRO A 71 12.22 2.05 1.89
N ILE A 72 13.06 2.31 2.91
CA ILE A 72 14.46 1.91 2.96
C ILE A 72 14.72 1.20 4.27
N HIS A 73 15.49 0.12 4.21
CA HIS A 73 16.00 -0.55 5.40
C HIS A 73 17.52 -0.38 5.49
N ALA A 74 18.05 -0.40 6.71
CA ALA A 74 19.47 -0.39 6.98
C ALA A 74 19.79 -1.60 7.86
N TYR A 75 20.77 -2.39 7.43
CA TYR A 75 21.29 -3.53 8.18
C TYR A 75 22.65 -3.20 8.78
N ASP A 76 22.93 -3.75 9.94
CA ASP A 76 24.29 -3.82 10.45
C ASP A 76 25.07 -4.83 9.58
N LEU A 77 25.98 -4.31 8.75
CA LEU A 77 26.74 -5.11 7.79
C LEU A 77 27.61 -6.17 8.49
N ASP A 78 28.06 -5.88 9.71
CA ASP A 78 28.94 -6.80 10.46
C ASP A 78 28.15 -8.00 11.04
N LYS A 79 26.81 -7.90 11.10
CA LYS A 79 25.92 -8.98 11.53
C LYS A 79 25.41 -9.85 10.37
N LEU A 80 25.51 -9.36 9.13
CA LEU A 80 25.04 -10.10 7.95
C LEU A 80 25.96 -11.26 7.59
N GLN A 81 25.37 -12.40 7.25
CA GLN A 81 26.12 -13.59 6.85
C GLN A 81 26.10 -13.78 5.32
N ARG A 82 27.24 -13.50 4.69
CA ARG A 82 27.50 -13.60 3.24
C ARG A 82 26.69 -12.63 2.37
N GLY A 83 25.40 -12.86 2.21
CA GLY A 83 24.56 -12.18 1.21
C GLY A 83 23.09 -12.26 1.52
N ILE A 84 22.29 -11.58 0.70
CA ILE A 84 20.83 -11.54 0.87
C ILE A 84 20.15 -12.46 -0.15
N ILE A 85 19.20 -13.25 0.34
CA ILE A 85 18.27 -14.04 -0.46
C ILE A 85 16.85 -13.58 -0.14
N VAL A 86 16.13 -13.08 -1.15
CA VAL A 86 14.72 -12.73 -1.06
C VAL A 86 13.89 -13.93 -1.51
N ARG A 87 13.15 -14.55 -0.60
CA ARG A 87 12.40 -15.80 -0.88
C ARG A 87 11.12 -15.89 -0.08
N ARG A 88 10.26 -16.84 -0.42
CA ARG A 88 9.09 -17.18 0.41
C ARG A 88 9.51 -17.91 1.68
N ALA A 89 8.71 -17.75 2.72
CA ALA A 89 8.83 -18.55 3.93
C ALA A 89 8.57 -20.03 3.65
N LYS A 90 9.24 -20.90 4.40
CA LYS A 90 8.93 -22.34 4.42
C LYS A 90 7.92 -22.62 5.52
N ALA A 91 7.12 -23.68 5.37
CA ALA A 91 6.17 -24.09 6.38
C ALA A 91 6.89 -24.36 7.72
N GLY A 92 6.39 -23.75 8.79
CA GLY A 92 6.97 -23.87 10.13
C GLY A 92 8.17 -22.96 10.42
N GLU A 93 8.63 -22.13 9.47
CA GLU A 93 9.65 -21.11 9.77
C GLU A 93 9.12 -20.07 10.76
N THR A 94 10.03 -19.52 11.56
CA THR A 94 9.75 -18.44 12.51
C THR A 94 10.74 -17.31 12.33
N LEU A 95 10.34 -16.10 12.71
CA LEU A 95 11.21 -14.91 12.74
C LEU A 95 10.91 -14.09 13.99
N THR A 96 11.95 -13.64 14.69
CA THR A 96 11.85 -12.60 15.70
C THR A 96 12.00 -11.24 15.05
N THR A 97 10.96 -10.41 15.08
CA THR A 97 10.98 -9.06 14.51
C THR A 97 11.53 -8.01 15.48
N LEU A 98 11.77 -6.79 15.00
CA LEU A 98 12.31 -5.66 15.79
C LEU A 98 11.47 -5.27 17.02
N ASP A 99 10.21 -5.68 17.08
CA ASP A 99 9.34 -5.55 18.26
C ASP A 99 9.50 -6.69 19.27
N GLU A 100 10.54 -7.51 19.11
CA GLU A 100 10.91 -8.66 19.94
C GLU A 100 9.86 -9.79 19.95
N GLN A 101 8.90 -9.78 19.02
CA GLN A 101 7.89 -10.82 18.92
C GLN A 101 8.35 -11.95 17.99
N VAL A 102 8.17 -13.19 18.44
CA VAL A 102 8.35 -14.39 17.60
C VAL A 102 7.11 -14.59 16.75
N ARG A 103 7.28 -14.61 15.43
CA ARG A 103 6.22 -14.76 14.44
C ARG A 103 6.32 -16.10 13.76
N THR A 104 5.20 -16.84 13.74
CA THR A 104 5.07 -18.04 12.91
C THR A 104 4.76 -17.61 11.48
N LEU A 105 5.63 -17.97 10.54
CA LEU A 105 5.55 -17.52 9.17
C LEU A 105 4.62 -18.40 8.34
N HIS A 106 3.91 -17.79 7.40
CA HIS A 106 3.09 -18.46 6.42
C HIS A 106 3.86 -18.58 5.10
N PRO A 107 3.72 -19.67 4.31
CA PRO A 107 4.42 -19.83 3.03
C PRO A 107 4.21 -18.75 1.96
N GLU A 108 3.27 -17.82 2.20
CA GLU A 108 3.05 -16.68 1.32
C GLU A 108 3.83 -15.43 1.76
N ASP A 109 4.38 -15.42 2.98
CA ASP A 109 5.20 -14.33 3.48
C ASP A 109 6.49 -14.27 2.66
N LEU A 110 6.80 -13.08 2.15
CA LEU A 110 8.08 -12.81 1.49
C LEU A 110 9.09 -12.38 2.56
N LEU A 111 10.26 -13.01 2.55
CA LEU A 111 11.30 -12.82 3.56
C LEU A 111 12.55 -12.23 2.93
N ILE A 112 13.25 -11.42 3.72
CA ILE A 112 14.67 -11.17 3.53
C ILE A 112 15.41 -12.18 4.41
N THR A 113 16.33 -12.94 3.81
CA THR A 113 17.10 -13.97 4.49
C THR A 113 18.59 -13.84 4.18
N ASP A 114 19.43 -14.34 5.07
CA ASP A 114 20.84 -14.61 4.81
C ASP A 114 21.16 -16.07 5.16
N ASP A 115 22.44 -16.43 5.22
CA ASP A 115 22.86 -17.81 5.54
C ASP A 115 22.47 -18.26 6.96
N SER A 116 22.14 -17.34 7.87
CA SER A 116 21.66 -17.65 9.22
C SER A 116 20.16 -17.96 9.27
N GLY A 117 19.40 -17.51 8.27
CA GLY A 117 17.95 -17.69 8.18
C GLY A 117 17.19 -16.38 7.90
N PRO A 118 15.90 -16.31 8.27
CA PRO A 118 15.11 -15.09 8.13
C PRO A 118 15.68 -13.93 8.95
N ILE A 119 15.89 -12.80 8.29
CA ILE A 119 16.36 -11.54 8.89
C ILE A 119 15.37 -10.38 8.70
N GLY A 120 14.20 -10.64 8.12
CA GLY A 120 13.11 -9.66 8.00
C GLY A 120 11.90 -10.17 7.23
N LEU A 121 10.73 -9.60 7.54
CA LEU A 121 9.54 -9.65 6.68
C LEU A 121 9.70 -8.57 5.61
N ALA A 122 9.93 -8.98 4.36
CA ALA A 122 10.18 -8.07 3.25
C ALA A 122 9.08 -7.01 3.16
N GLY A 123 9.48 -5.72 3.12
CA GLY A 123 8.57 -4.58 3.03
C GLY A 123 7.62 -4.34 4.21
N VAL A 124 7.71 -5.14 5.29
CA VAL A 124 6.82 -5.03 6.46
C VAL A 124 7.59 -4.60 7.70
N MET A 125 8.58 -5.40 8.13
CA MET A 125 9.37 -5.15 9.33
C MET A 125 10.69 -5.94 9.30
N GLY A 126 11.76 -5.31 9.77
CA GLY A 126 13.06 -5.98 9.92
C GLY A 126 13.03 -7.08 10.99
N GLY A 127 14.02 -7.97 10.93
CA GLY A 127 14.32 -8.94 11.98
C GLY A 127 15.24 -8.35 13.03
N PHE A 128 15.19 -8.90 14.24
CA PHE A 128 16.01 -8.45 15.37
C PHE A 128 17.51 -8.74 15.19
N SER A 129 17.87 -9.84 14.50
CA SER A 129 19.25 -10.33 14.41
C SER A 129 20.21 -9.39 13.68
N THR A 130 19.72 -8.57 12.76
CA THR A 130 20.53 -7.68 11.90
C THR A 130 20.23 -6.20 12.12
N GLU A 131 19.56 -5.87 13.22
CA GLU A 131 19.18 -4.50 13.57
C GLU A 131 20.39 -3.59 13.77
N ILE A 132 20.23 -2.31 13.38
CA ILE A 132 21.15 -1.22 13.71
C ILE A 132 21.13 -0.96 15.22
N GLY A 133 22.28 -1.10 15.88
CA GLY A 133 22.44 -0.79 17.30
C GLY A 133 23.49 0.27 17.56
N ASP A 134 23.74 0.56 18.84
CA ASP A 134 24.69 1.58 19.29
C ASP A 134 26.15 1.31 18.84
N GLY A 135 26.47 0.07 18.48
CA GLY A 135 27.79 -0.34 18.01
C GLY A 135 27.93 -0.45 16.49
N THR A 136 26.87 -0.18 15.72
CA THR A 136 26.90 -0.37 14.27
C THR A 136 27.79 0.68 13.60
N THR A 137 28.85 0.24 12.93
CA THR A 137 29.80 1.11 12.21
C THR A 137 29.80 0.88 10.70
N ASN A 138 29.33 -0.28 10.24
CA ASN A 138 29.21 -0.61 8.83
C ASN A 138 27.73 -0.86 8.51
N VAL A 139 27.20 -0.13 7.53
CA VAL A 139 25.77 -0.16 7.20
C VAL A 139 25.59 -0.64 5.77
N LEU A 140 24.72 -1.64 5.60
CA LEU A 140 24.17 -2.01 4.29
C LEU A 140 22.79 -1.37 4.15
N VAL A 141 22.63 -0.51 3.15
CA VAL A 141 21.36 0.14 2.80
C VAL A 141 20.62 -0.74 1.80
N GLU A 142 19.37 -1.11 2.10
CA GLU A 142 18.43 -1.78 1.19
C GLU A 142 17.39 -0.78 0.68
N ALA A 143 17.26 -0.67 -0.64
CA ALA A 143 16.08 -0.08 -1.28
C ALA A 143 15.50 -1.09 -2.28
N ALA A 144 14.29 -1.58 -2.01
CA ALA A 144 13.67 -2.65 -2.77
C ALA A 144 12.25 -2.28 -3.20
N ASN A 145 11.76 -2.95 -4.26
CA ASN A 145 10.37 -2.87 -4.71
C ASN A 145 9.71 -4.24 -4.56
N PHE A 146 8.71 -4.31 -3.70
CA PHE A 146 7.99 -5.54 -3.39
C PHE A 146 6.58 -5.55 -3.98
N ASP A 147 6.06 -6.74 -4.29
CA ASP A 147 4.71 -6.91 -4.81
C ASP A 147 3.64 -6.42 -3.79
N PRO A 148 2.75 -5.50 -4.18
CA PRO A 148 1.75 -4.91 -3.27
C PRO A 148 0.84 -5.94 -2.59
N VAL A 149 0.46 -7.02 -3.30
CA VAL A 149 -0.42 -8.06 -2.75
C VAL A 149 0.30 -8.89 -1.69
N SER A 150 1.56 -9.24 -1.95
CA SER A 150 2.43 -9.96 -1.03
C SER A 150 2.62 -9.17 0.27
N ILE A 151 2.87 -7.86 0.17
CA ILE A 151 2.99 -6.99 1.35
C ILE A 151 1.67 -6.88 2.10
N ALA A 152 0.57 -6.59 1.39
CA ALA A 152 -0.76 -6.43 2.02
C ALA A 152 -1.20 -7.67 2.81
N ARG A 153 -0.96 -8.87 2.25
CA ARG A 153 -1.28 -10.13 2.92
C ARG A 153 -0.42 -10.34 4.16
N THR A 154 0.89 -10.12 4.05
CA THR A 154 1.84 -10.29 5.16
C THR A 154 1.53 -9.32 6.29
N ALA A 155 1.38 -8.02 6.00
CA ALA A 155 1.09 -6.99 6.99
C ALA A 155 -0.23 -7.26 7.75
N ARG A 156 -1.30 -7.67 7.05
CA ARG A 156 -2.59 -8.01 7.68
C ARG A 156 -2.50 -9.29 8.51
N ARG A 157 -1.88 -10.34 7.98
CA ARG A 157 -1.70 -11.64 8.66
C ARG A 157 -0.97 -11.48 9.99
N HIS A 158 0.08 -10.67 10.00
CA HIS A 158 0.92 -10.42 11.18
C HIS A 158 0.48 -9.23 12.02
N LYS A 159 -0.59 -8.53 11.62
CA LYS A 159 -1.11 -7.30 12.27
C LYS A 159 -0.03 -6.21 12.42
N LEU A 160 0.79 -6.04 11.38
CA LEU A 160 1.92 -5.10 11.33
C LEU A 160 1.74 -4.02 10.23
N PRO A 161 0.77 -3.10 10.35
CA PRO A 161 0.71 -1.96 9.44
C PRO A 161 1.80 -0.94 9.77
N SER A 162 2.91 -0.97 9.03
CA SER A 162 4.00 0.02 9.10
C SER A 162 3.89 1.09 8.01
N GLU A 163 4.57 2.22 8.19
CA GLU A 163 4.68 3.27 7.15
C GLU A 163 5.30 2.75 5.84
N ALA A 164 6.23 1.79 5.95
CA ALA A 164 6.81 1.09 4.81
C ALA A 164 5.76 0.22 4.10
N SER A 165 5.07 -0.65 4.84
CA SER A 165 4.08 -1.57 4.26
C SER A 165 2.96 -0.83 3.52
N ARG A 166 2.44 0.26 4.09
CA ARG A 166 1.37 1.07 3.47
C ARG A 166 1.79 1.69 2.13
N ARG A 167 3.07 2.02 1.96
CA ARG A 167 3.60 2.53 0.69
C ARG A 167 3.71 1.42 -0.34
N PHE A 168 4.32 0.30 0.03
CA PHE A 168 4.40 -0.86 -0.87
C PHE A 168 3.02 -1.40 -1.27
N GLU A 169 2.03 -1.40 -0.37
CA GLU A 169 0.64 -1.79 -0.67
C GLU A 169 -0.01 -0.93 -1.77
N ARG A 170 0.44 0.31 -1.95
CA ARG A 170 -0.07 1.25 -2.97
C ARG A 170 0.78 1.29 -4.23
N GLY A 171 1.88 0.54 -4.27
CA GLY A 171 2.90 0.63 -5.30
C GLY A 171 3.92 1.73 -4.98
N VAL A 172 5.19 1.39 -5.11
CA VAL A 172 6.32 2.31 -5.02
C VAL A 172 6.94 2.42 -6.41
N ASP A 173 7.48 3.58 -6.76
CA ASP A 173 8.12 3.78 -8.06
C ASP A 173 9.34 2.84 -8.20
N PRO A 174 9.33 1.91 -9.17
CA PRO A 174 10.44 1.00 -9.36
C PRO A 174 11.77 1.67 -9.74
N TYR A 175 11.73 2.87 -10.32
CA TYR A 175 12.91 3.57 -10.84
C TYR A 175 13.63 4.40 -9.77
N ILE A 176 12.96 4.73 -8.65
CA ILE A 176 13.53 5.61 -7.62
C ILE A 176 14.46 4.87 -6.64
N ALA A 177 14.41 3.53 -6.57
CA ALA A 177 15.13 2.76 -5.56
C ALA A 177 16.63 3.07 -5.48
N ALA A 178 17.31 3.17 -6.64
CA ALA A 178 18.74 3.48 -6.68
C ALA A 178 19.06 4.92 -6.27
N VAL A 179 18.18 5.87 -6.63
CA VAL A 179 18.29 7.28 -6.24
C VAL A 179 18.10 7.42 -4.73
N ALA A 180 17.10 6.74 -4.17
CA ALA A 180 16.78 6.77 -2.76
C ALA A 180 17.89 6.13 -1.90
N ALA A 181 18.46 5.00 -2.34
CA ALA A 181 19.63 4.41 -1.70
C ALA A 181 20.84 5.38 -1.74
N GLY A 182 21.06 6.05 -2.87
CA GLY A 182 22.10 7.08 -3.00
C GLY A 182 21.89 8.27 -2.07
N ARG A 183 20.63 8.70 -1.89
CA ARG A 183 20.26 9.77 -0.95
C ARG A 183 20.54 9.39 0.51
N VAL A 184 20.29 8.13 0.89
CA VAL A 184 20.69 7.63 2.22
C VAL A 184 22.20 7.61 2.38
N VAL A 185 22.94 7.11 1.39
CA VAL A 185 24.41 7.13 1.42
C VAL A 185 24.93 8.55 1.63
N GLN A 186 24.41 9.53 0.87
CA GLN A 186 24.78 10.94 1.02
C GLN A 186 24.57 11.43 2.46
N LEU A 187 23.38 11.19 3.04
CA LEU A 187 23.08 11.63 4.40
C LEU A 187 23.92 10.90 5.46
N LEU A 188 24.26 9.63 5.25
CA LEU A 188 25.17 8.91 6.16
C LEU A 188 26.59 9.47 6.11
N VAL A 189 27.08 9.90 4.95
CA VAL A 189 28.37 10.58 4.84
C VAL A 189 28.32 11.94 5.55
N ASP A 190 27.35 12.78 5.19
CA ASP A 190 27.26 14.15 5.67
C ASP A 190 27.00 14.22 7.18
N LEU A 191 26.10 13.36 7.68
CA LEU A 191 25.57 13.45 9.04
C LEU A 191 26.15 12.41 9.98
N ALA A 192 26.60 11.24 9.50
CA ALA A 192 27.17 10.18 10.34
C ALA A 192 28.69 10.03 10.14
N GLY A 193 29.29 10.71 9.17
CA GLY A 193 30.75 10.68 8.93
C GLY A 193 31.26 9.41 8.26
N GLY A 194 30.35 8.59 7.73
CA GLY A 194 30.72 7.36 7.04
C GLY A 194 31.39 7.62 5.69
N THR A 195 32.00 6.58 5.14
CA THR A 195 32.61 6.58 3.80
C THR A 195 31.87 5.58 2.90
N PRO A 196 31.41 5.98 1.70
CA PRO A 196 30.80 5.05 0.75
C PRO A 196 31.82 3.99 0.35
N ASP A 197 31.38 2.73 0.30
CA ASP A 197 32.18 1.62 -0.22
C ASP A 197 31.73 1.33 -1.66
N ASP A 198 32.68 0.90 -2.49
CA ASP A 198 32.39 0.49 -3.87
C ASP A 198 31.60 -0.84 -3.96
N MET A 199 31.37 -1.49 -2.82
CA MET A 199 30.52 -2.65 -2.64
C MET A 199 29.03 -2.29 -2.67
N GLY A 200 28.30 -2.98 -3.54
CA GLY A 200 26.85 -2.87 -3.63
C GLY A 200 26.30 -3.68 -4.78
N SER A 201 25.00 -3.58 -5.03
CA SER A 201 24.36 -4.28 -6.14
C SER A 201 23.07 -3.60 -6.57
N VAL A 202 22.66 -3.95 -7.79
CA VAL A 202 21.30 -3.74 -8.30
C VAL A 202 20.90 -5.08 -8.90
N THR A 203 19.95 -5.76 -8.28
CA THR A 203 19.42 -7.05 -8.75
C THR A 203 17.98 -6.85 -9.20
N GLY A 204 17.61 -7.44 -10.33
CA GLY A 204 16.34 -7.14 -11.01
C GLY A 204 16.44 -5.85 -11.84
N GLY A 205 15.34 -5.09 -11.93
CA GLY A 205 15.37 -3.74 -12.52
C GLY A 205 15.26 -3.62 -14.03
N ALA A 206 15.06 -4.73 -14.73
CA ALA A 206 14.62 -4.69 -16.12
C ALA A 206 13.10 -4.46 -16.16
N PHE A 207 12.67 -3.22 -15.96
CA PHE A 207 11.27 -2.84 -16.14
C PHE A 207 11.01 -2.52 -17.61
N ALA A 208 9.91 -3.05 -18.14
CA ALA A 208 9.37 -2.51 -19.36
C ALA A 208 8.98 -1.04 -19.09
N PRO A 209 9.32 -0.11 -20.00
CA PRO A 209 8.81 1.26 -19.88
C PRO A 209 7.28 1.22 -19.85
N PRO A 210 6.62 2.18 -19.16
CA PRO A 210 5.18 2.29 -19.18
C PRO A 210 4.64 2.28 -20.62
N THR A 211 3.54 1.57 -20.84
CA THR A 211 2.97 1.45 -22.19
C THR A 211 2.34 2.80 -22.56
N PRO A 212 2.59 3.32 -23.78
CA PRO A 212 1.92 4.52 -24.24
C PRO A 212 0.39 4.33 -24.26
N ILE A 213 -0.34 5.34 -23.79
CA ILE A 213 -1.79 5.38 -23.77
C ILE A 213 -2.26 6.31 -24.87
N GLU A 214 -3.05 5.77 -25.79
CA GLU A 214 -3.68 6.57 -26.85
C GLU A 214 -4.87 7.34 -26.30
N LEU A 215 -4.85 8.66 -26.50
CA LEU A 215 -5.88 9.61 -26.09
C LEU A 215 -6.44 10.32 -27.34
N PRO A 216 -7.61 9.88 -27.86
CA PRO A 216 -8.19 10.46 -29.05
C PRO A 216 -8.59 11.93 -28.86
N THR A 217 -8.46 12.74 -29.91
CA THR A 217 -8.93 14.13 -29.91
C THR A 217 -10.41 14.21 -29.54
N GLY A 218 -10.75 15.12 -28.62
CA GLY A 218 -12.13 15.31 -28.14
C GLY A 218 -12.64 14.27 -27.15
N PHE A 219 -11.87 13.21 -26.85
CA PHE A 219 -12.30 12.17 -25.91
C PHE A 219 -12.53 12.73 -24.50
N VAL A 220 -11.61 13.55 -23.99
CA VAL A 220 -11.70 14.13 -22.63
C VAL A 220 -12.95 15.00 -22.52
N SER A 221 -13.14 15.96 -23.44
CA SER A 221 -14.30 16.86 -23.41
C SER A 221 -15.62 16.11 -23.55
N SER A 222 -15.67 15.08 -24.41
CA SER A 222 -16.84 14.22 -24.60
C SER A 222 -17.19 13.41 -23.35
N LEU A 223 -16.20 12.86 -22.66
CA LEU A 223 -16.40 12.06 -21.46
C LEU A 223 -16.82 12.92 -20.25
N ILE A 224 -16.14 14.04 -20.05
CA ILE A 224 -16.27 14.87 -18.85
C ILE A 224 -17.41 15.89 -18.97
N GLY A 225 -17.74 16.32 -20.19
CA GLY A 225 -18.80 17.31 -20.43
C GLY A 225 -18.33 18.77 -20.28
N TYR A 226 -17.02 19.02 -20.38
CA TYR A 226 -16.45 20.37 -20.38
C TYR A 226 -15.55 20.55 -21.60
N ASP A 227 -15.61 21.72 -22.25
CA ASP A 227 -14.81 22.00 -23.45
C ASP A 227 -13.37 22.39 -23.08
N TYR A 228 -12.50 21.39 -22.96
CA TYR A 228 -11.08 21.59 -22.70
C TYR A 228 -10.34 22.04 -23.96
N THR A 229 -9.55 23.10 -23.83
CA THR A 229 -8.60 23.48 -24.89
C THR A 229 -7.48 22.43 -25.03
N PRO A 230 -6.89 22.27 -26.23
CA PRO A 230 -5.75 21.38 -26.43
C PRO A 230 -4.55 21.70 -25.53
N GLU A 231 -4.40 22.97 -25.12
CA GLU A 231 -3.36 23.39 -24.18
C GLU A 231 -3.64 22.89 -22.77
N GLN A 232 -4.87 23.03 -22.25
CA GLN A 232 -5.24 22.52 -20.93
C GLN A 232 -5.00 21.00 -20.81
N ILE A 233 -5.32 20.24 -21.86
CA ILE A 233 -5.08 18.79 -21.89
C ILE A 233 -3.58 18.52 -21.86
N ARG A 234 -2.79 19.14 -22.74
CA ARG A 234 -1.35 18.90 -22.84
C ARG A 234 -0.60 19.32 -21.57
N SER A 235 -0.90 20.50 -21.02
CA SER A 235 -0.23 21.01 -19.83
C SER A 235 -0.53 20.16 -18.59
N SER A 236 -1.79 19.75 -18.38
CA SER A 236 -2.18 18.88 -17.25
C SER A 236 -1.46 17.53 -17.29
N LEU A 237 -1.39 16.92 -18.49
CA LEU A 237 -0.73 15.63 -18.67
C LEU A 237 0.81 15.73 -18.57
N ALA A 238 1.39 16.86 -18.96
CA ALA A 238 2.82 17.13 -18.78
C ALA A 238 3.16 17.40 -17.30
N GLU A 239 2.30 18.13 -16.57
CA GLU A 239 2.49 18.49 -15.15
C GLU A 239 2.56 17.25 -14.26
N ILE A 240 1.78 16.21 -14.56
CA ILE A 240 1.84 14.93 -13.83
C ILE A 240 3.07 14.08 -14.21
N GLY A 241 3.88 14.50 -15.18
CA GLY A 241 5.08 13.82 -15.66
C GLY A 241 4.90 12.96 -16.92
N GLY A 242 3.76 13.10 -17.64
CA GLY A 242 3.52 12.36 -18.87
C GLY A 242 4.38 12.86 -20.04
N VAL A 243 4.97 11.93 -20.79
CA VAL A 243 5.66 12.24 -22.05
C VAL A 243 4.64 12.13 -23.19
N ILE A 244 4.40 13.25 -23.87
CA ILE A 244 3.32 13.39 -24.85
C ILE A 244 3.89 13.43 -26.25
N THR A 245 3.34 12.62 -27.15
CA THR A 245 3.61 12.65 -28.58
C THR A 245 2.31 12.90 -29.34
N GLU A 246 2.31 13.80 -30.31
CA GLU A 246 1.15 14.02 -31.17
C GLU A 246 1.02 12.90 -32.21
N THR A 247 -0.21 12.43 -32.42
CA THR A 247 -0.54 11.41 -33.42
C THR A 247 -1.64 11.92 -34.35
N ALA A 248 -1.87 11.24 -35.47
CA ALA A 248 -2.95 11.62 -36.41
C ALA A 248 -4.35 11.58 -35.77
N SER A 249 -4.54 10.78 -34.71
CA SER A 249 -5.81 10.59 -34.01
C SER A 249 -5.95 11.35 -32.68
N GLY A 250 -4.89 12.04 -32.23
CA GLY A 250 -4.87 12.73 -30.94
C GLY A 250 -3.48 12.72 -30.31
N LEU A 251 -3.37 12.20 -29.09
CA LEU A 251 -2.12 12.14 -28.33
C LEU A 251 -1.78 10.68 -27.99
N SER A 252 -0.48 10.38 -27.94
CA SER A 252 0.06 9.18 -27.30
C SER A 252 0.82 9.64 -26.06
N VAL A 253 0.43 9.15 -24.89
CA VAL A 253 0.92 9.62 -23.58
C VAL A 253 1.60 8.47 -22.87
N VAL A 254 2.90 8.59 -22.62
CA VAL A 254 3.65 7.66 -21.77
C VAL A 254 3.58 8.19 -20.34
N PRO A 255 2.86 7.52 -19.42
CA PRO A 255 2.80 7.98 -18.03
C PRO A 255 4.16 7.76 -17.34
N PRO A 256 4.48 8.55 -16.30
CA PRO A 256 5.69 8.33 -15.53
C PRO A 256 5.58 7.07 -14.66
N SER A 257 6.72 6.51 -14.26
CA SER A 257 6.78 5.23 -13.54
C SER A 257 6.14 5.26 -12.14
N TRP A 258 6.05 6.43 -11.50
CA TRP A 258 5.39 6.60 -10.19
C TRP A 258 3.86 6.70 -10.29
N ARG A 259 3.28 6.60 -11.50
CA ARG A 259 1.83 6.60 -11.76
C ARG A 259 1.33 5.26 -12.33
N PRO A 260 1.44 4.15 -11.58
CA PRO A 260 0.99 2.84 -12.04
C PRO A 260 -0.54 2.75 -12.18
N ASP A 261 -1.27 3.73 -11.65
CA ASP A 261 -2.71 3.90 -11.76
C ASP A 261 -3.15 4.39 -13.15
N LEU A 262 -2.25 5.00 -13.93
CA LEU A 262 -2.55 5.45 -15.29
C LEU A 262 -2.43 4.30 -16.28
N THR A 263 -3.55 3.66 -16.58
CA THR A 263 -3.59 2.45 -17.42
C THR A 263 -4.34 2.62 -18.73
N ASP A 264 -5.16 3.67 -18.85
CA ASP A 264 -6.00 3.90 -20.02
C ASP A 264 -6.40 5.38 -20.18
N LYS A 265 -7.08 5.69 -21.28
CA LYS A 265 -7.54 7.05 -21.60
C LYS A 265 -8.53 7.64 -20.57
N TRP A 266 -9.27 6.81 -19.82
CA TRP A 266 -10.19 7.30 -18.80
C TRP A 266 -9.43 7.81 -17.59
N THR A 267 -8.37 7.10 -17.16
CA THR A 267 -7.47 7.56 -16.10
C THR A 267 -6.77 8.87 -16.47
N LEU A 268 -6.38 9.06 -17.74
CA LEU A 268 -5.85 10.34 -18.22
C LEU A 268 -6.90 11.47 -18.21
N ALA A 269 -8.14 11.17 -18.58
CA ALA A 269 -9.22 12.15 -18.57
C ALA A 269 -9.55 12.64 -17.15
N GLU A 270 -9.49 11.75 -16.15
CA GLU A 270 -9.61 12.12 -14.74
C GLU A 270 -8.50 13.10 -14.32
N GLU A 271 -7.25 12.86 -14.72
CA GLU A 271 -6.15 13.77 -14.40
C GLU A 271 -6.36 15.17 -14.98
N VAL A 272 -6.79 15.26 -16.24
CA VAL A 272 -7.11 16.54 -16.87
C VAL A 272 -8.24 17.24 -16.12
N ALA A 273 -9.34 16.52 -15.84
CA ALA A 273 -10.49 17.10 -15.17
C ALA A 273 -10.13 17.61 -13.76
N ARG A 274 -9.34 16.84 -13.01
CA ARG A 274 -8.96 17.16 -11.62
C ARG A 274 -8.00 18.35 -11.54
N ILE A 275 -7.06 18.46 -12.48
CA ILE A 275 -6.07 19.54 -12.51
C ILE A 275 -6.69 20.85 -13.01
N VAL A 276 -7.51 20.78 -14.06
CA VAL A 276 -8.18 21.97 -14.60
C VAL A 276 -9.27 22.47 -13.64
N GLY A 277 -9.98 21.56 -12.97
CA GLY A 277 -10.95 21.89 -11.92
C GLY A 277 -12.30 21.23 -12.17
N TYR A 278 -12.79 20.47 -11.18
CA TYR A 278 -14.13 19.86 -11.22
C TYR A 278 -15.25 20.89 -11.11
N ASP A 279 -14.98 22.05 -10.54
CA ASP A 279 -15.92 23.17 -10.41
C ASP A 279 -16.32 23.79 -11.77
N LEU A 280 -15.53 23.55 -12.81
CA LEU A 280 -15.82 24.00 -14.16
C LEU A 280 -16.80 23.07 -14.91
N ILE A 281 -16.99 21.84 -14.42
CA ILE A 281 -17.89 20.86 -15.05
C ILE A 281 -19.33 21.32 -14.85
N PRO A 282 -20.11 21.55 -15.93
CA PRO A 282 -21.47 22.06 -15.80
C PRO A 282 -22.40 21.00 -15.19
N ALA A 283 -23.31 21.46 -14.34
CA ALA A 283 -24.35 20.61 -13.77
C ALA A 283 -25.50 20.42 -14.78
N GLU A 284 -25.32 19.50 -15.73
CA GLU A 284 -26.33 19.17 -16.72
C GLU A 284 -27.08 17.88 -16.36
N LEU A 285 -28.41 17.94 -16.29
CA LEU A 285 -29.23 16.77 -16.04
C LEU A 285 -29.33 15.92 -17.32
N PRO A 286 -29.07 14.60 -17.25
CA PRO A 286 -29.25 13.74 -18.40
C PRO A 286 -30.74 13.62 -18.76
N VAL A 287 -31.04 13.51 -20.05
CA VAL A 287 -32.40 13.20 -20.51
C VAL A 287 -32.68 11.72 -20.28
N ALA A 288 -33.41 11.43 -19.20
CA ALA A 288 -33.83 10.07 -18.89
C ALA A 288 -34.95 9.60 -19.84
N PRO A 289 -34.97 8.33 -20.25
CA PRO A 289 -36.11 7.77 -20.98
C PRO A 289 -37.37 7.76 -20.09
N PRO A 290 -38.59 7.74 -20.69
CA PRO A 290 -39.83 7.67 -19.91
C PRO A 290 -39.84 6.50 -18.92
N GLY A 291 -39.96 6.83 -17.63
CA GLY A 291 -40.07 5.84 -16.57
C GLY A 291 -41.43 5.15 -16.54
N ARG A 292 -41.47 3.93 -16.00
CA ARG A 292 -42.73 3.18 -15.75
C ARG A 292 -43.33 3.44 -14.37
N GLY A 293 -42.74 4.33 -13.59
CA GLY A 293 -43.10 4.56 -12.19
C GLY A 293 -42.75 3.35 -11.30
N TYR A 294 -43.45 3.24 -10.17
CA TYR A 294 -43.27 2.14 -9.23
C TYR A 294 -43.83 0.82 -9.77
N THR A 295 -43.17 -0.29 -9.45
CA THR A 295 -43.74 -1.62 -9.67
C THR A 295 -44.91 -1.86 -8.72
N VAL A 296 -45.80 -2.80 -9.08
CA VAL A 296 -46.94 -3.20 -8.23
C VAL A 296 -46.48 -3.56 -6.82
N ALA A 297 -45.40 -4.33 -6.67
CA ALA A 297 -44.86 -4.72 -5.38
C ALA A 297 -44.37 -3.51 -4.55
N GLN A 298 -43.73 -2.52 -5.19
CA GLN A 298 -43.30 -1.29 -4.52
C GLN A 298 -44.50 -0.46 -4.05
N THR A 299 -45.53 -0.31 -4.89
CA THR A 299 -46.77 0.38 -4.52
C THR A 299 -47.47 -0.31 -3.35
N LEU A 300 -47.56 -1.65 -3.38
CA LEU A 300 -48.20 -2.41 -2.31
C LEU A 300 -47.48 -2.30 -0.98
N ARG A 301 -46.14 -2.42 -0.95
CA ARG A 301 -45.36 -2.26 0.29
C ARG A 301 -45.59 -0.89 0.93
N ARG A 302 -45.58 0.18 0.13
CA ARG A 302 -45.86 1.55 0.61
C ARG A 302 -47.27 1.66 1.18
N ARG A 303 -48.28 1.15 0.47
CA ARG A 303 -49.67 1.14 0.95
C ARG A 303 -49.83 0.39 2.27
N VAL A 304 -49.15 -0.74 2.42
CA VAL A 304 -49.16 -1.51 3.68
C VAL A 304 -48.50 -0.73 4.80
N ALA A 305 -47.33 -0.12 4.55
CA ALA A 305 -46.64 0.71 5.54
C ALA A 305 -47.51 1.91 5.97
N ASP A 306 -48.11 2.63 5.02
CA ASP A 306 -48.99 3.78 5.29
C ASP A 306 -50.23 3.38 6.12
N ALA A 307 -50.81 2.22 5.82
CA ALA A 307 -51.96 1.69 6.55
C ALA A 307 -51.58 1.30 7.99
N LEU A 308 -50.43 0.64 8.19
CA LEU A 308 -49.93 0.28 9.51
C LEU A 308 -49.59 1.52 10.34
N ALA A 309 -48.94 2.53 9.73
CA ALA A 309 -48.64 3.79 10.39
C ALA A 309 -49.93 4.53 10.81
N SER A 310 -50.93 4.56 9.93
CA SER A 310 -52.24 5.18 10.22
C SER A 310 -53.00 4.45 11.35
N ALA A 311 -52.76 3.16 11.52
CA ALA A 311 -53.30 2.35 12.61
C ALA A 311 -52.50 2.47 13.93
N GLY A 312 -51.46 3.30 13.97
CA GLY A 312 -50.66 3.57 15.17
C GLY A 312 -49.42 2.69 15.34
N HIS A 313 -49.04 1.90 14.33
CA HIS A 313 -47.78 1.15 14.37
C HIS A 313 -46.58 2.05 14.02
N THR A 314 -45.42 1.71 14.57
CA THR A 314 -44.14 2.34 14.23
C THR A 314 -43.30 1.36 13.42
N GLU A 315 -42.81 1.79 12.26
CA GLU A 315 -41.87 1.00 11.47
C GLU A 315 -40.52 0.92 12.20
N VAL A 316 -39.97 -0.29 12.29
CA VAL A 316 -38.65 -0.55 12.89
C VAL A 316 -37.78 -1.27 11.87
N LEU A 317 -36.57 -0.76 11.65
CA LEU A 317 -35.56 -1.45 10.87
C LEU A 317 -34.88 -2.49 11.76
N SER A 318 -35.27 -3.76 11.57
CA SER A 318 -34.77 -4.86 12.38
C SER A 318 -33.42 -5.37 11.87
N TYR A 319 -32.56 -5.82 12.79
CA TYR A 319 -31.34 -6.52 12.41
C TYR A 319 -31.70 -7.85 11.73
N PRO A 320 -31.03 -8.23 10.63
CA PRO A 320 -31.29 -9.49 9.94
C PRO A 320 -30.61 -10.69 10.61
N PHE A 321 -30.08 -10.51 11.83
CA PHE A 321 -29.22 -11.48 12.48
C PHE A 321 -29.71 -11.75 13.90
N PHE A 322 -29.95 -13.02 14.17
CA PHE A 322 -30.43 -13.50 15.45
C PHE A 322 -29.61 -14.73 15.88
N ASP A 323 -29.75 -15.12 17.15
CA ASP A 323 -29.24 -16.42 17.60
C ASP A 323 -30.12 -17.56 17.08
N GLU A 324 -29.57 -18.79 17.14
CA GLU A 324 -30.25 -20.00 16.67
C GLU A 324 -31.60 -20.20 17.38
N ALA A 325 -31.63 -20.01 18.70
CA ALA A 325 -32.84 -20.17 19.50
C ALA A 325 -33.97 -19.22 19.06
N THR A 326 -33.65 -17.96 18.73
CA THR A 326 -34.64 -16.96 18.24
C THR A 326 -35.10 -17.29 16.83
N ASN A 327 -34.21 -17.79 15.97
CA ASN A 327 -34.56 -18.25 14.62
C ASN A 327 -35.53 -19.46 14.68
N ASP A 328 -35.33 -20.36 15.62
CA ASP A 328 -36.17 -21.56 15.79
C ASP A 328 -37.51 -21.27 16.46
N LEU A 329 -37.60 -20.23 17.28
CA LEU A 329 -38.80 -19.89 18.07
C LEU A 329 -40.07 -19.67 17.23
N PHE A 330 -39.92 -19.13 16.02
CA PHE A 330 -41.03 -18.90 15.07
C PHE A 330 -40.81 -19.58 13.71
N GLY A 331 -39.96 -20.61 13.67
CA GLY A 331 -39.68 -21.39 12.46
C GLY A 331 -40.88 -22.20 11.97
N SER A 332 -40.91 -22.52 10.68
CA SER A 332 -41.88 -23.47 10.10
C SER A 332 -41.24 -24.83 9.93
N ALA A 333 -41.94 -25.92 10.29
CA ALA A 333 -41.47 -27.29 10.15
C ALA A 333 -41.17 -27.69 8.68
N ASP A 334 -41.79 -26.98 7.72
CA ASP A 334 -41.64 -27.23 6.29
C ASP A 334 -40.66 -26.25 5.59
N ALA A 335 -40.07 -25.31 6.33
CA ALA A 335 -39.10 -24.36 5.77
C ALA A 335 -37.67 -24.93 5.85
N PRO A 336 -36.83 -24.74 4.81
CA PRO A 336 -35.42 -25.15 4.89
C PRO A 336 -34.72 -24.40 6.05
N ALA A 337 -34.09 -25.17 6.93
CA ALA A 337 -33.41 -24.70 8.14
C ALA A 337 -32.08 -24.00 7.82
N GLU A 338 -32.12 -22.83 7.18
CA GLU A 338 -30.93 -22.00 6.96
C GLU A 338 -31.28 -20.52 7.14
N ALA A 339 -31.80 -20.15 8.32
CA ALA A 339 -31.76 -18.75 8.74
C ALA A 339 -30.33 -18.42 9.20
N PRO A 340 -29.74 -17.28 8.78
CA PRO A 340 -28.39 -16.92 9.18
C PRO A 340 -28.31 -16.71 10.71
N VAL A 341 -27.47 -17.51 11.37
CA VAL A 341 -27.20 -17.44 12.82
C VAL A 341 -25.91 -16.67 13.06
N ILE A 342 -25.90 -15.73 14.03
CA ILE A 342 -24.65 -15.20 14.56
C ILE A 342 -24.03 -16.25 15.48
N ALA A 343 -22.88 -16.81 15.09
CA ALA A 343 -21.94 -17.36 16.05
C ALA A 343 -21.05 -16.19 16.55
N PRO A 344 -21.14 -15.76 17.82
CA PRO A 344 -20.24 -14.72 18.31
C PRO A 344 -18.80 -15.22 18.26
N ALA A 345 -17.94 -14.53 17.52
CA ALA A 345 -16.51 -14.88 17.38
C ALA A 345 -15.70 -14.71 18.69
N VAL A 346 -16.33 -14.18 19.74
CA VAL A 346 -15.79 -14.08 21.10
C VAL A 346 -16.98 -14.26 22.05
N ALA A 347 -16.92 -15.23 22.95
CA ALA A 347 -17.88 -15.32 24.04
C ALA A 347 -17.83 -14.01 24.84
N PRO A 348 -18.91 -13.20 24.89
CA PRO A 348 -18.92 -12.04 25.76
C PRO A 348 -18.76 -12.54 27.20
N ALA A 349 -17.80 -11.97 27.93
CA ALA A 349 -17.74 -12.16 29.36
C ALA A 349 -19.13 -11.82 29.94
N ALA A 350 -19.66 -12.73 30.75
CA ALA A 350 -20.99 -12.64 31.32
C ALA A 350 -21.20 -11.30 32.04
N SER A 351 -22.02 -10.44 31.44
CA SER A 351 -22.90 -9.43 32.08
C SER A 351 -23.36 -8.42 31.02
N ALA A 352 -24.28 -8.83 30.15
CA ALA A 352 -25.09 -7.85 29.43
C ALA A 352 -26.17 -7.34 30.39
N GLU A 353 -25.84 -6.28 31.13
CA GLU A 353 -26.88 -5.45 31.74
C GLU A 353 -27.74 -4.86 30.62
N SER A 354 -29.04 -5.05 30.74
CA SER A 354 -30.07 -4.47 29.90
C SER A 354 -29.91 -2.95 29.84
N VAL A 355 -29.52 -2.41 28.69
CA VAL A 355 -29.69 -0.99 28.41
C VAL A 355 -31.17 -0.76 28.12
N VAL A 356 -31.91 -0.42 29.17
CA VAL A 356 -33.26 0.12 29.07
C VAL A 356 -33.14 1.56 28.57
N ILE A 357 -33.50 1.81 27.32
CA ILE A 357 -33.74 3.17 26.84
C ILE A 357 -35.21 3.50 27.15
N HIS A 358 -35.41 4.33 28.17
CA HIS A 358 -36.70 4.98 28.39
C HIS A 358 -36.92 6.05 27.31
N VAL A 359 -38.11 6.01 26.68
CA VAL A 359 -38.63 7.06 25.79
C VAL A 359 -38.99 8.29 26.60
#